data_AF-A0A849C446-F1
#
_entry.id   AF-A0A849C446-F1
#
_cell.length_a   1.000
_cell.length_b   1.000
_cell.length_c   1.000
_cell.angle_alpha   90.00
_cell.angle_beta   90.00
_cell.angle_gamma   90.00
#
_symmetry.space_group_name_H-M   'P 1'
#
loop_
_entity.id
_entity.type
_entity.pdbx_description
1 polymer ?
#
loop_
_entity_poly.entity_id
_entity_poly.type
_entity_poly.pdbx_seq_one_letter_code
_entity_poly.pdbx_strand_id
1 'polypeptide(L)'
;MNSASQSYPDAADARQLLGDIERLTARGWRMASPAWFPLLCVAVAVLASVPAGIALEGGSPGWYWLIVAPLTTIASSWYFLTRRAQIPDTRGVVLGLTGLAMLTGTMLFGALVDGNWAVATPWLVIGIGFGVFSIAMRSIGAAAFSAVTIIAAVTVAITEPAEGYAILAFVVGATAALAAFIEMVRADGARSR
;
A
#
# COMPACT_ATOMS: atom_id res chain seq x y z
N MET A 1 -13.65 -46.82 44.61
CA MET A 1 -13.48 -46.99 43.16
C MET A 1 -13.96 -45.70 42.50
N ASN A 2 -13.04 -44.82 42.10
CA ASN A 2 -13.37 -43.55 41.43
C ASN A 2 -13.01 -43.67 39.95
N SER A 3 -13.99 -43.95 39.09
CA SER A 3 -13.84 -43.90 37.64
C SER A 3 -14.11 -42.48 37.14
N ALA A 4 -13.17 -41.57 37.38
CA ALA A 4 -13.21 -40.19 36.89
C ALA A 4 -12.07 -39.93 35.89
N SER A 5 -11.85 -40.87 34.96
CA SER A 5 -10.86 -40.75 33.89
C SER A 5 -11.52 -40.91 32.52
N GLN A 6 -12.71 -40.34 32.33
CA GLN A 6 -13.18 -40.04 30.98
C GLN A 6 -12.42 -38.80 30.50
N SER A 7 -11.22 -39.02 29.96
CA SER A 7 -10.52 -38.03 29.15
C SER A 7 -11.40 -37.74 27.94
N TYR A 8 -12.19 -36.65 27.99
CA TYR A 8 -13.13 -36.24 26.95
C TYR A 8 -12.43 -36.16 25.58
N PRO A 9 -12.61 -37.15 24.69
CA PRO A 9 -12.01 -37.13 23.35
C PRO A 9 -12.50 -35.90 22.57
N ASP A 10 -13.76 -35.53 22.79
CA ASP A 10 -14.42 -34.36 22.24
C ASP A 10 -13.68 -33.04 22.54
N ALA A 11 -13.03 -32.92 23.69
CA ALA A 11 -12.28 -31.71 24.05
C ALA A 11 -10.94 -31.60 23.31
N ALA A 12 -10.32 -32.73 22.95
CA ALA A 12 -9.12 -32.77 22.13
C ALA A 12 -9.48 -32.49 20.66
N ASP A 13 -10.56 -33.10 20.16
CA ASP A 13 -11.06 -32.89 18.81
C ASP A 13 -11.54 -31.45 18.59
N ALA A 14 -12.22 -30.84 19.57
CA ALA A 14 -12.61 -29.42 19.51
C ALA A 14 -11.41 -28.47 19.47
N ARG A 15 -10.33 -28.76 20.21
CA ARG A 15 -9.09 -27.97 20.15
C ARG A 15 -8.37 -28.13 18.81
N GLN A 16 -8.41 -29.32 18.23
CA GLN A 16 -7.85 -29.58 16.91
C GLN A 16 -8.63 -28.83 15.83
N LEU A 17 -9.96 -28.85 15.88
CA LEU A 17 -10.83 -28.08 14.98
C LEU A 17 -10.61 -26.57 15.11
N LEU A 18 -10.47 -26.04 16.33
CA LEU A 18 -10.13 -24.63 16.56
C LEU A 18 -8.76 -24.28 15.97
N GLY A 19 -7.76 -25.14 16.19
CA GLY A 19 -6.42 -24.96 15.61
C GLY A 19 -6.41 -25.01 14.09
N ASP A 20 -7.23 -25.87 13.48
CA ASP A 20 -7.38 -25.95 12.03
C ASP A 20 -8.14 -24.74 11.47
N ILE A 21 -9.17 -24.25 12.16
CA ILE A 21 -9.87 -23.01 11.80
C ILE A 21 -8.92 -21.81 11.90
N GLU A 22 -8.10 -21.70 12.94
CA GLU A 22 -7.11 -20.63 13.08
C GLU A 22 -6.05 -20.69 11.99
N ARG A 23 -5.57 -21.89 11.63
CA ARG A 23 -4.60 -22.09 10.55
C ARG A 23 -5.19 -21.80 9.18
N LEU A 24 -6.42 -22.22 8.91
CA LEU A 24 -7.16 -21.95 7.68
C LEU A 24 -7.49 -20.47 7.56
N THR A 25 -7.87 -19.83 8.67
CA THR A 25 -8.08 -18.38 8.76
C THR A 25 -6.76 -17.66 8.51
N ALA A 26 -5.68 -17.99 9.21
CA ALA A 26 -4.37 -17.37 8.99
C ALA A 26 -3.85 -17.55 7.55
N ARG A 27 -4.09 -18.71 6.92
CA ARG A 27 -3.80 -18.94 5.49
C ARG A 27 -4.69 -18.10 4.58
N GLY A 28 -6.00 -18.06 4.83
CA GLY A 28 -6.95 -17.21 4.11
C GLY A 28 -6.58 -15.74 4.17
N TRP A 29 -6.12 -15.27 5.33
CA TRP A 29 -5.66 -13.89 5.54
C TRP A 29 -4.33 -13.58 4.84
N ARG A 30 -3.40 -14.55 4.77
CA ARG A 30 -2.15 -14.40 3.98
C ARG A 30 -2.42 -14.41 2.48
N MET A 31 -3.32 -15.28 2.01
CA MET A 31 -3.81 -15.30 0.62
C MET A 31 -4.54 -14.01 0.24
N ALA A 32 -5.13 -13.33 1.23
CA ALA A 32 -5.93 -12.15 1.01
C ALA A 32 -5.13 -10.84 1.00
N SER A 33 -3.82 -10.82 1.32
CA SER A 33 -2.98 -9.59 1.39
C SER A 33 -3.22 -8.73 0.14
N PRO A 34 -4.02 -7.66 0.26
CA PRO A 34 -4.50 -6.91 -0.88
C PRO A 34 -3.58 -5.75 -1.22
N ALA A 35 -2.42 -5.67 -0.56
CA ALA A 35 -1.48 -4.56 -0.68
C ALA A 35 -0.88 -4.43 -2.09
N TRP A 36 -0.86 -5.52 -2.88
CA TRP A 36 -0.35 -5.49 -4.24
C TRP A 36 -1.10 -4.52 -5.14
N PHE A 37 -2.42 -4.37 -4.98
CA PHE A 37 -3.22 -3.57 -5.91
C PHE A 37 -2.98 -2.06 -5.74
N PRO A 38 -3.02 -1.49 -4.53
CA PRO A 38 -2.59 -0.10 -4.31
C PRO A 38 -1.15 0.17 -4.74
N LEU A 39 -0.22 -0.77 -4.47
CA LEU A 39 1.17 -0.65 -4.92
C LEU A 39 1.28 -0.61 -6.44
N LEU A 40 0.50 -1.44 -7.15
CA LEU A 40 0.45 -1.45 -8.60
C LEU A 40 -0.13 -0.14 -9.16
N CYS A 41 -1.22 0.36 -8.57
CA CYS A 41 -1.80 1.66 -8.94
C CYS A 41 -0.77 2.78 -8.81
N VAL A 42 -0.02 2.81 -7.70
CA VAL A 42 1.06 3.78 -7.49
C VAL A 42 2.20 3.58 -8.48
N ALA A 43 2.65 2.36 -8.71
CA ALA A 43 3.71 2.07 -9.67
C ALA A 43 3.36 2.60 -11.07
N VAL A 44 2.16 2.28 -11.56
CA VAL A 44 1.68 2.73 -12.87
C VAL A 44 1.56 4.25 -12.93
N ALA A 45 0.94 4.87 -11.94
CA ALA A 45 0.79 6.33 -11.89
C ALA A 45 2.13 7.06 -11.83
N VAL A 46 3.03 6.61 -10.97
CA VAL A 46 4.34 7.24 -10.79
C VAL A 46 5.19 7.09 -12.05
N LEU A 47 5.27 5.88 -12.63
CA LEU A 47 6.08 5.66 -13.82
C LEU A 47 5.50 6.36 -15.05
N ALA A 48 4.18 6.42 -15.19
CA ALA A 48 3.53 7.14 -16.28
C ALA A 48 3.62 8.67 -16.13
N SER A 49 3.89 9.19 -14.93
CA SER A 49 4.05 10.63 -14.72
C SER A 49 5.25 11.23 -15.46
N VAL A 50 6.32 10.47 -15.67
CA VAL A 50 7.54 10.92 -16.39
C VAL A 50 7.25 11.18 -17.88
N PRO A 51 6.77 10.21 -18.68
CA PRO A 51 6.44 10.48 -20.07
C PRO A 51 5.29 11.47 -20.21
N ALA A 52 4.35 11.52 -19.25
CA ALA A 52 3.30 12.54 -19.25
C ALA A 52 3.87 13.96 -19.06
N GLY A 53 4.83 14.15 -18.16
CA GLY A 53 5.52 15.42 -17.98
C GLY A 53 6.28 15.88 -19.23
N ILE A 54 6.89 14.93 -19.95
CA ILE A 54 7.56 15.20 -21.24
C ILE A 54 6.54 15.60 -22.31
N ALA A 55 5.42 14.88 -22.41
CA ALA A 55 4.39 15.10 -23.43
C ALA A 55 3.61 16.41 -23.21
N LEU A 56 3.51 16.90 -21.98
CA LEU A 56 2.81 18.13 -21.62
C LEU A 56 3.70 19.39 -21.73
N GLU A 57 4.82 19.33 -22.47
CA GLU A 57 5.72 20.46 -22.78
C GLU A 57 6.20 21.25 -21.55
N GLY A 58 6.47 20.56 -20.43
CA GLY A 58 6.91 21.22 -19.19
C GLY A 58 5.78 21.86 -18.39
N GLY A 59 4.52 21.57 -18.72
CA GLY A 59 3.39 21.81 -17.82
C GLY A 59 3.64 21.18 -16.45
N SER A 60 3.31 21.93 -15.38
CA SER A 60 3.55 21.47 -14.01
C SER A 60 3.04 20.04 -13.83
N PRO A 61 3.86 19.09 -13.33
CA PRO A 61 3.43 17.72 -13.03
C PRO A 61 2.21 17.68 -12.11
N GLY A 62 1.88 18.79 -11.43
CA GLY A 62 0.64 18.98 -10.69
C GLY A 62 -0.63 18.67 -11.47
N TRP A 63 -0.73 19.00 -12.77
CA TRP A 63 -1.94 18.72 -13.56
C TRP A 63 -2.17 17.22 -13.76
N TYR A 64 -1.09 16.47 -14.01
CA TYR A 64 -1.14 15.01 -14.10
C TYR A 64 -1.65 14.42 -12.78
N TRP A 65 -1.09 14.87 -11.66
CA TRP A 65 -1.45 14.35 -10.33
C TRP A 65 -2.86 14.75 -9.89
N LEU A 66 -3.38 15.91 -10.32
CA LEU A 66 -4.74 16.34 -10.04
C LEU A 66 -5.78 15.34 -10.59
N ILE A 67 -5.48 14.69 -11.72
CA ILE A 67 -6.36 13.69 -12.32
C ILE A 67 -6.04 12.28 -11.83
N VAL A 68 -4.77 11.91 -11.81
CA VAL A 68 -4.34 10.53 -11.57
C VAL A 68 -4.45 10.15 -10.09
N ALA A 69 -4.23 11.07 -9.14
CA ALA A 69 -4.38 10.76 -7.72
C ALA A 69 -5.84 10.41 -7.32
N PRO A 70 -6.88 11.15 -7.75
CA PRO A 70 -8.26 10.72 -7.57
C PRO A 70 -8.57 9.40 -8.25
N LEU A 71 -8.11 9.18 -9.49
CA LEU A 71 -8.37 7.94 -10.23
C LEU A 71 -7.77 6.71 -9.54
N THR A 72 -6.52 6.80 -9.07
CA THR A 72 -5.86 5.72 -8.33
C THR A 72 -6.54 5.45 -6.98
N THR A 73 -7.01 6.50 -6.30
CA THR A 73 -7.79 6.39 -5.07
C THR A 73 -9.13 5.69 -5.30
N ILE A 74 -9.88 6.09 -6.34
CA ILE A 74 -11.15 5.48 -6.73
C ILE A 74 -10.93 4.02 -7.13
N ALA A 75 -9.92 3.73 -7.96
CA ALA A 75 -9.61 2.37 -8.39
C ALA A 75 -9.26 1.47 -7.20
N SER A 76 -8.41 1.95 -6.29
CA SER A 76 -8.05 1.23 -5.07
C SER A 76 -9.27 0.98 -4.19
N SER A 77 -10.08 2.01 -3.96
CA SER A 77 -11.30 1.91 -3.15
C SER A 77 -12.31 0.93 -3.76
N TRP A 78 -12.54 1.01 -5.06
CA TRP A 78 -13.41 0.10 -5.80
C TRP A 78 -12.95 -1.36 -5.70
N TYR A 79 -11.65 -1.60 -5.84
CA TYR A 79 -11.07 -2.94 -5.68
C TYR A 79 -11.34 -3.52 -4.30
N PHE A 80 -11.24 -2.70 -3.25
CA PHE A 80 -11.54 -3.12 -1.89
C PHE A 80 -13.03 -3.35 -1.64
N LEU A 81 -13.89 -2.46 -2.14
CA LEU A 81 -15.35 -2.54 -1.95
C LEU A 81 -15.99 -3.74 -2.67
N THR A 82 -15.45 -4.15 -3.82
CA THR A 82 -16.02 -5.24 -4.62
C THR A 82 -15.59 -6.64 -4.18
N ARG A 83 -14.61 -6.77 -3.29
CA ARG A 83 -14.20 -8.07 -2.73
C ARG A 83 -15.20 -8.56 -1.69
N ARG A 84 -15.99 -9.57 -2.06
CA ARG A 84 -17.00 -10.24 -1.21
C ARG A 84 -16.49 -10.95 0.07
N ALA A 85 -15.18 -10.94 0.33
CA ALA A 85 -14.54 -11.72 1.39
C ALA A 85 -13.75 -10.86 2.40
N GLN A 86 -14.16 -9.62 2.66
CA GLN A 86 -13.59 -8.83 3.74
C GLN A 86 -14.52 -8.87 4.95
N ILE A 87 -14.02 -9.42 6.06
CA ILE A 87 -14.65 -9.25 7.37
C ILE A 87 -14.70 -7.74 7.63
N PRO A 88 -15.88 -7.15 7.84
CA PRO A 88 -15.99 -5.75 8.18
C PRO A 88 -15.44 -5.58 9.59
N ASP A 89 -14.40 -4.80 9.76
CA ASP A 89 -14.32 -3.84 10.86
C ASP A 89 -12.99 -3.08 10.84
N THR A 90 -13.08 -1.77 11.06
CA THR A 90 -11.99 -0.77 11.23
C THR A 90 -10.93 -0.63 10.13
N ARG A 91 -10.36 -1.69 9.56
CA ARG A 91 -9.23 -1.59 8.62
C ARG A 91 -9.60 -0.91 7.31
N GLY A 92 -10.75 -1.25 6.72
CA GLY A 92 -11.24 -0.58 5.51
C GLY A 92 -11.45 0.92 5.72
N VAL A 93 -11.95 1.31 6.91
CA VAL A 93 -12.10 2.72 7.30
C VAL A 93 -10.74 3.39 7.47
N VAL A 94 -9.77 2.74 8.12
CA VAL A 94 -8.39 3.25 8.24
C VAL A 94 -7.76 3.45 6.87
N LEU A 95 -7.91 2.48 5.95
CA LEU A 95 -7.37 2.59 4.60
C LEU A 95 -8.04 3.73 3.82
N GLY A 96 -9.36 3.86 3.91
CA GLY A 96 -10.13 4.93 3.27
C GLY A 96 -9.75 6.32 3.80
N LEU A 97 -9.70 6.49 5.13
CA LEU A 97 -9.29 7.76 5.75
C LEU A 97 -7.84 8.10 5.44
N THR A 98 -6.94 7.12 5.43
CA THR A 98 -5.53 7.33 5.07
C THR A 98 -5.41 7.73 3.60
N GLY A 99 -6.12 7.07 2.69
CA GLY A 99 -6.14 7.44 1.27
C GLY A 99 -6.68 8.86 1.05
N LEU A 100 -7.76 9.22 1.76
CA LEU A 100 -8.30 10.58 1.71
C LEU A 100 -7.30 11.61 2.27
N ALA A 101 -6.65 11.31 3.39
CA ALA A 101 -5.63 12.16 4.00
C ALA A 101 -4.38 12.31 3.10
N MET A 102 -4.00 11.25 2.40
CA MET A 102 -2.92 11.32 1.41
C MET A 102 -3.30 12.24 0.25
N LEU A 103 -4.51 12.09 -0.29
CA LEU A 103 -5.00 12.93 -1.39
C LEU A 103 -5.03 14.41 -0.98
N THR A 104 -5.69 14.72 0.15
CA THR A 104 -5.81 16.10 0.64
C THR A 104 -4.47 16.67 1.07
N GLY A 105 -3.63 15.90 1.76
CA GLY A 105 -2.29 16.30 2.18
C GLY A 105 -1.41 16.64 0.97
N THR A 106 -1.41 15.78 -0.05
CA THR A 106 -0.61 16.01 -1.26
C THR A 106 -1.05 17.28 -2.00
N MET A 107 -2.36 17.52 -2.11
CA MET A 107 -2.90 18.75 -2.70
C MET A 107 -2.56 19.99 -1.88
N LEU A 108 -2.71 19.91 -0.55
CA LEU A 108 -2.46 21.03 0.36
C LEU A 108 -0.98 21.42 0.36
N PHE A 109 -0.07 20.44 0.47
CA PHE A 109 1.36 20.71 0.43
C PHE A 109 1.80 21.20 -0.95
N GLY A 110 1.22 20.68 -2.03
CA GLY A 110 1.49 21.20 -3.37
C GLY A 110 1.05 22.65 -3.58
N ALA A 111 0.11 23.15 -2.78
CA ALA A 111 -0.37 24.53 -2.85
C ALA A 111 0.34 25.49 -1.90
N LEU A 112 0.90 24.98 -0.78
CA LEU A 112 1.46 25.80 0.30
C LEU A 112 2.98 25.73 0.43
N VAL A 113 3.62 24.73 -0.18
CA VAL A 113 5.07 24.52 -0.07
C VAL A 113 5.73 24.93 -1.37
N ASP A 114 6.67 25.87 -1.26
CA ASP A 114 7.51 26.33 -2.36
C ASP A 114 8.95 25.81 -2.24
N GLY A 115 9.73 26.01 -3.31
CA GLY A 115 11.14 25.65 -3.36
C GLY A 115 11.39 24.14 -3.40
N ASN A 116 12.53 23.70 -2.88
CA ASN A 116 13.00 22.31 -3.01
C ASN A 116 12.09 21.30 -2.29
N TRP A 117 11.40 21.76 -1.25
CA TRP A 117 10.43 20.96 -0.53
C TRP A 117 9.13 20.73 -1.31
N ALA A 118 8.80 21.57 -2.30
CA ALA A 118 7.61 21.42 -3.13
C ALA A 118 7.64 20.08 -3.89
N VAL A 119 8.81 19.67 -4.36
CA VAL A 119 9.01 18.41 -5.07
C VAL A 119 8.96 17.21 -4.13
N ALA A 120 9.56 17.30 -2.94
CA ALA A 120 9.73 16.18 -2.00
C ALA A 120 8.50 15.89 -1.14
N THR A 121 7.76 16.92 -0.72
CA THR A 121 6.67 16.80 0.26
C THR A 121 5.54 15.85 -0.17
N PRO A 122 5.07 15.87 -1.44
CA PRO A 122 4.13 14.87 -1.95
C PRO A 122 4.56 13.42 -1.69
N TRP A 123 5.85 13.12 -1.89
CA TRP A 123 6.38 11.78 -1.69
C TRP A 123 6.47 11.40 -0.22
N LEU A 124 6.72 12.35 0.68
CA LEU A 124 6.67 12.12 2.12
C LEU A 124 5.25 11.73 2.55
N VAL A 125 4.23 12.43 2.06
CA VAL A 125 2.82 12.09 2.32
C VAL A 125 2.52 10.68 1.82
N ILE A 126 2.95 10.34 0.61
CA ILE A 126 2.78 8.99 0.04
C ILE A 126 3.49 7.95 0.91
N GLY A 127 4.75 8.18 1.27
CA GLY A 127 5.56 7.29 2.10
C GLY A 127 4.93 7.04 3.47
N ILE A 128 4.46 8.09 4.16
CA ILE A 128 3.79 7.99 5.46
C ILE A 128 2.49 7.20 5.33
N GLY A 129 1.66 7.51 4.33
CA GLY A 129 0.40 6.81 4.08
C GLY A 129 0.60 5.32 3.82
N PHE A 130 1.62 4.95 3.04
CA PHE A 130 1.98 3.55 2.86
C PHE A 130 2.58 2.89 4.11
N GLY A 131 3.18 3.68 5.01
CA GLY A 131 3.56 3.22 6.34
C GLY A 131 2.34 2.78 7.15
N VAL A 132 1.28 3.58 7.16
CA VAL A 132 0.00 3.23 7.79
C VAL A 132 -0.61 1.99 7.13
N PHE A 133 -0.60 1.91 5.80
CA PHE A 133 -1.07 0.74 5.04
C PHE A 133 -0.28 -0.52 5.42
N SER A 134 1.03 -0.41 5.61
CA SER A 134 1.87 -1.54 6.00
C SER A 134 1.48 -2.12 7.36
N ILE A 135 1.11 -1.26 8.32
CA ILE A 135 0.65 -1.67 9.65
C ILE A 135 -0.76 -2.27 9.55
N ALA A 136 -1.69 -1.59 8.87
CA ALA A 136 -3.08 -2.01 8.75
C ALA A 136 -3.22 -3.34 8.00
N MET A 137 -2.41 -3.55 6.96
CA MET A 137 -2.43 -4.76 6.13
C MET A 137 -1.37 -5.80 6.53
N ARG A 138 -0.47 -5.48 7.46
CA ARG A 138 0.70 -6.31 7.84
C ARG A 138 1.55 -6.71 6.62
N SER A 139 1.76 -5.77 5.69
CA SER A 139 2.50 -6.00 4.45
C SER A 139 3.93 -5.51 4.56
N ILE A 140 4.88 -6.44 4.45
CA ILE A 140 6.31 -6.13 4.38
C ILE A 140 6.63 -5.35 3.10
N GLY A 141 5.95 -5.65 1.98
CA GLY A 141 6.13 -4.91 0.73
C GLY A 141 5.78 -3.43 0.87
N ALA A 142 4.63 -3.13 1.49
CA ALA A 142 4.23 -1.75 1.77
C ALA A 142 5.17 -1.04 2.77
N ALA A 143 5.70 -1.76 3.77
CA ALA A 143 6.67 -1.20 4.73
C ALA A 143 7.99 -0.83 4.05
N ALA A 144 8.53 -1.73 3.21
CA ALA A 144 9.75 -1.46 2.45
C ALA A 144 9.56 -0.29 1.48
N PHE A 145 8.43 -0.27 0.76
CA PHE A 145 8.07 0.84 -0.12
C PHE A 145 7.97 2.18 0.63
N SER A 146 7.31 2.20 1.79
CA SER A 146 7.21 3.38 2.65
C SER A 146 8.59 3.90 3.05
N ALA A 147 9.45 3.03 3.58
CA ALA A 147 10.80 3.41 4.02
C ALA A 147 11.64 3.97 2.86
N VAL A 148 11.66 3.30 1.71
CA VAL A 148 12.42 3.75 0.54
C VAL A 148 11.90 5.09 0.03
N THR A 149 10.58 5.26 -0.05
CA THR A 149 9.96 6.51 -0.51
C THR A 149 10.32 7.68 0.41
N ILE A 150 10.25 7.49 1.74
CA ILE A 150 10.62 8.52 2.71
C ILE A 150 12.10 8.87 2.59
N ILE A 151 12.99 7.86 2.57
CA ILE A 151 14.43 8.08 2.47
C ILE A 151 14.77 8.81 1.17
N ALA A 152 14.20 8.41 0.04
CA ALA A 152 14.42 9.05 -1.25
C ALA A 152 13.93 10.51 -1.25
N ALA A 153 12.73 10.77 -0.71
CA ALA A 153 12.17 12.11 -0.61
C ALA A 153 13.03 13.04 0.25
N VAL A 154 13.45 12.58 1.43
CA VAL A 154 14.36 13.34 2.31
C VAL A 154 15.71 13.57 1.63
N THR A 155 16.25 12.56 0.95
CA THR A 155 17.54 12.69 0.26
C THR A 155 17.47 13.75 -0.83
N VAL A 156 16.44 13.72 -1.69
CA VAL A 156 16.25 14.70 -2.77
C VAL A 156 15.98 16.11 -2.22
N ALA A 157 15.26 16.23 -1.11
CA ALA A 157 15.03 17.51 -0.44
C ALA A 157 16.33 18.15 0.07
N ILE A 158 17.30 17.33 0.51
CA ILE A 158 18.58 17.80 1.08
C ILE A 158 19.63 18.03 -0.01
N THR A 159 19.73 17.15 -1.00
CA THR A 159 20.80 17.19 -2.01
C THR A 159 20.47 18.05 -3.22
N GLU A 160 19.20 18.41 -3.40
CA GLU A 160 18.71 19.30 -4.46
C GLU A 160 19.24 18.95 -5.87
N PRO A 161 19.14 17.67 -6.29
CA PRO A 161 19.63 17.28 -7.59
C PRO A 161 18.80 17.96 -8.69
N ALA A 162 19.46 18.33 -9.79
CA ALA A 162 18.81 18.99 -10.93
C ALA A 162 17.58 18.21 -11.45
N GLU A 163 17.62 16.88 -11.40
CA GLU A 163 16.56 15.98 -11.86
C GLU A 163 15.79 15.30 -10.71
N GLY A 164 15.59 16.01 -9.59
CA GLY A 164 14.99 15.44 -8.37
C GLY A 164 13.64 14.76 -8.56
N TYR A 165 12.78 15.31 -9.41
CA TYR A 165 11.48 14.69 -9.72
C TYR A 165 11.65 13.36 -10.45
N ALA A 166 12.51 13.30 -11.48
CA ALA A 166 12.74 12.09 -12.26
C ALA A 166 13.37 10.99 -11.41
N ILE A 167 14.31 11.35 -10.53
CA ILE A 167 14.93 10.43 -9.56
C ILE A 167 13.86 9.84 -8.63
N LEU A 168 13.00 10.68 -8.05
CA LEU A 168 11.92 10.21 -7.17
C LEU A 168 10.93 9.32 -7.92
N ALA A 169 10.48 9.74 -9.10
CA ALA A 169 9.55 8.95 -9.89
C ALA A 169 10.14 7.58 -10.25
N PHE A 170 11.43 7.52 -10.62
CA PHE A 170 12.09 6.25 -10.90
C PHE A 170 12.20 5.36 -9.66
N VAL A 171 12.75 5.88 -8.56
CA VAL A 171 12.97 5.11 -7.33
C VAL A 171 11.65 4.63 -6.73
N VAL A 172 10.67 5.52 -6.60
CA VAL A 172 9.36 5.22 -6.03
C VAL A 172 8.59 4.29 -6.97
N GLY A 173 8.57 4.56 -8.27
CA GLY A 173 7.88 3.73 -9.26
C GLY A 173 8.45 2.32 -9.34
N ALA A 174 9.77 2.16 -9.42
CA ALA A 174 10.43 0.86 -9.46
C ALA A 174 10.23 0.07 -8.16
N THR A 175 10.33 0.73 -7.01
CA THR A 175 10.11 0.09 -5.71
C THR A 175 8.65 -0.34 -5.54
N ALA A 176 7.69 0.49 -5.95
CA ALA A 176 6.28 0.14 -5.94
C ALA A 176 5.99 -1.06 -6.85
N ALA A 177 6.56 -1.09 -8.07
CA ALA A 177 6.40 -2.19 -9.02
C ALA A 177 6.97 -3.50 -8.45
N LEU A 178 8.17 -3.45 -7.87
CA LEU A 178 8.80 -4.62 -7.25
C LEU A 178 8.00 -5.11 -6.04
N ALA A 179 7.55 -4.20 -5.17
CA ALA A 179 6.74 -4.55 -4.01
C ALA A 179 5.39 -5.15 -4.42
N ALA A 180 4.73 -4.58 -5.45
CA ALA A 180 3.51 -5.13 -6.02
C ALA A 180 3.74 -6.54 -6.57
N PHE A 181 4.79 -6.74 -7.36
CA PHE A 181 5.16 -8.04 -7.91
C PHE A 181 5.40 -9.10 -6.82
N ILE A 182 6.18 -8.75 -5.79
CA ILE A 182 6.45 -9.65 -4.66
C ILE A 182 5.16 -10.04 -3.94
N GLU A 183 4.26 -9.08 -3.69
CA GLU A 183 2.97 -9.35 -3.06
C GLU A 183 2.05 -10.20 -3.97
N MET A 184 2.07 -10.00 -5.29
CA MET A 184 1.33 -10.85 -6.24
C MET A 184 1.86 -12.30 -6.24
N VAL A 185 3.17 -12.51 -6.31
CA VAL A 185 3.79 -13.84 -6.27
C VAL A 185 3.48 -14.56 -4.96
N ARG A 186 3.49 -13.84 -3.83
CA ARG A 186 3.10 -14.38 -2.52
C ARG A 186 1.63 -14.76 -2.46
N ALA A 187 0.75 -13.96 -3.07
CA ALA A 187 -0.68 -14.24 -3.13
C ALA A 187 -0.99 -15.47 -4.00
N ASP A 188 -0.32 -15.62 -5.16
CA ASP A 188 -0.53 -16.75 -6.07
C ASP A 188 0.06 -18.06 -5.55
N GLY A 189 1.26 -18.03 -4.95
CA GLY A 189 1.87 -19.22 -4.34
C GLY A 189 1.08 -19.78 -3.16
N ALA A 190 0.16 -18.99 -2.59
CA ALA A 190 -0.74 -19.43 -1.55
C ALA A 190 -2.06 -20.02 -2.09
N ARG A 191 -2.43 -19.76 -3.35
CA ARG A 191 -3.62 -20.35 -4.03
C ARG A 191 -3.36 -21.75 -4.59
N SER A 192 -2.11 -22.11 -4.85
CA SER A 192 -1.72 -23.38 -5.48
C SER A 192 -1.41 -24.52 -4.50
N ARG A 193 -1.62 -24.30 -3.19
CA ARG A 193 -1.42 -25.28 -2.11
C ARG A 193 -2.70 -25.47 -1.31
#